data_AF-A0A1F6RBH6-F1
#
_entry.id   AF-A0A1F6RBH6-F1
#
_cell.length_a   1.000
_cell.length_b   1.000
_cell.length_c   1.000
_cell.angle_alpha   90.00
_cell.angle_beta   90.00
_cell.angle_gamma   90.00
#
_symmetry.space_group_name_H-M   'P 1'
#
loop_
_entity.id
_entity.type
_entity.pdbx_description
1 polymer ?
#
loop_
_entity_poly.entity_id
_entity_poly.type
_entity_poly.pdbx_seq_one_letter_code
_entity_poly.pdbx_strand_id
1 'polypeptide(L)'
;MKGLVVAIKGIESEKMVNGYRKKIVPFVGENEGSMGVGFLISGEGTGYLKGPIFPRLLLKSWRAMKLLENIWMIENGTLYHCWEAGSKHADERSLNDLARQFISREKFDETRNEILLSAPSAEELDSMIIAFKGVNITDCGWELEEEAKEGRIKLTPAVQSVIEEVQKRQEKNIREQEEIKKPLSREESLAWFFYDMGICNFIFGDWLKGVYGWEYGHIELNTLDWRAKCDSFNENMPEGYFLKYTANGPETIGPWEIRRNSFTTNRDEIKNPSFTAANGITYTFLSAKYRDRQFFIRTRLGDPKTSSCDEEFTIFQLRVMFRVVPREGPPEQKEKMQTKVEKEKERFRDKVRRFICAG
;
A
#
# COMPACT_ATOMS: atom_id res chain seq x y z
N MET A 1 8.48 25.06 -7.37
CA MET A 1 7.86 23.74 -7.18
C MET A 1 8.28 22.86 -8.33
N LYS A 2 9.22 21.94 -8.12
CA LYS A 2 9.50 20.90 -9.13
C LYS A 2 8.40 19.84 -8.99
N GLY A 3 7.83 19.38 -10.09
CA GLY A 3 6.87 18.26 -10.08
C GLY A 3 5.39 18.62 -9.96
N LEU A 4 5.00 19.90 -9.90
CA LEU A 4 3.58 20.27 -9.94
C LEU A 4 3.02 20.06 -11.35
N VAL A 5 2.08 19.15 -11.49
CA VAL A 5 1.28 18.92 -12.71
C VAL A 5 -0.08 19.57 -12.53
N VAL A 6 -0.47 20.45 -13.44
CA VAL A 6 -1.80 21.07 -13.47
C VAL A 6 -2.62 20.43 -14.58
N ALA A 7 -3.71 19.78 -14.22
CA ALA A 7 -4.57 19.06 -15.14
C ALA A 7 -5.63 19.96 -15.79
N ILE A 8 -6.28 20.81 -14.98
CA ILE A 8 -7.27 21.77 -15.45
C ILE A 8 -7.29 22.99 -14.53
N LYS A 9 -7.68 24.14 -15.09
CA LYS A 9 -7.83 25.41 -14.38
C LYS A 9 -9.29 25.82 -14.32
N GLY A 10 -9.65 26.43 -13.20
CA GLY A 10 -10.93 27.07 -12.99
C GLY A 10 -10.94 28.55 -13.40
N ILE A 11 -11.95 29.26 -12.92
CA ILE A 11 -12.16 30.68 -13.22
C ILE A 11 -11.26 31.57 -12.35
N GLU A 12 -10.51 32.46 -12.99
CA GLU A 12 -9.69 33.45 -12.30
C GLU A 12 -10.56 34.44 -11.52
N SER A 13 -10.22 34.67 -10.25
CA SER A 13 -10.93 35.62 -9.40
C SER A 13 -10.02 36.23 -8.34
N GLU A 14 -10.42 37.38 -7.82
CA GLU A 14 -9.72 38.06 -6.73
C GLU A 14 -10.25 37.54 -5.38
N LYS A 15 -9.34 37.10 -4.50
CA LYS A 15 -9.66 36.52 -3.20
C LYS A 15 -8.71 37.04 -2.11
N MET A 16 -9.12 36.91 -0.85
CA MET A 16 -8.28 37.18 0.31
C MET A 16 -7.47 35.93 0.65
N VAL A 17 -6.17 35.91 0.36
CA VAL A 17 -5.26 34.81 0.67
C VAL A 17 -4.39 35.18 1.86
N ASN A 18 -4.59 34.53 3.02
CA ASN A 18 -3.87 34.81 4.27
C ASN A 18 -3.86 36.32 4.63
N GLY A 19 -5.00 36.99 4.49
CA GLY A 19 -5.16 38.42 4.78
C GLY A 19 -4.74 39.38 3.65
N TYR A 20 -4.22 38.88 2.53
CA TYR A 20 -3.83 39.72 1.38
C TYR A 20 -4.73 39.49 0.19
N ARG A 21 -5.16 40.57 -0.45
CA ARG A 21 -5.93 40.48 -1.69
C ARG A 21 -5.01 40.05 -2.84
N LYS A 22 -5.36 38.94 -3.49
CA LYS A 22 -4.58 38.32 -4.57
C LYS A 22 -5.52 37.88 -5.69
N LYS A 23 -5.04 37.98 -6.93
CA LYS A 23 -5.70 37.37 -8.09
C LYS A 23 -5.24 35.93 -8.22
N ILE A 24 -6.17 34.98 -8.19
CA ILE A 24 -5.86 33.55 -8.16
C ILE A 24 -6.63 32.76 -9.20
N VAL A 25 -6.03 31.67 -9.68
CA VAL A 25 -6.65 30.71 -10.60
C VAL A 25 -6.72 29.35 -9.89
N PRO A 26 -7.92 28.89 -9.47
CA PRO A 26 -8.12 27.54 -8.96
C PRO A 26 -7.68 26.49 -9.98
N PHE A 27 -7.21 25.33 -9.52
CA PHE A 27 -6.84 24.23 -10.42
C PHE A 27 -6.99 22.86 -9.77
N VAL A 28 -7.11 21.82 -10.60
CA VAL A 28 -6.88 20.43 -10.20
C VAL A 28 -5.46 20.05 -10.58
N GLY A 29 -4.72 19.48 -9.64
CA GLY A 29 -3.33 19.15 -9.89
C GLY A 29 -2.78 18.05 -9.01
N GLU A 30 -1.53 17.72 -9.29
CA GLU A 30 -0.76 16.70 -8.58
C GLU A 30 0.65 17.20 -8.29
N ASN A 31 1.18 16.85 -7.13
CA ASN A 31 2.58 17.10 -6.77
C ASN A 31 3.08 16.00 -5.82
N GLU A 32 4.18 15.33 -6.19
CA GLU A 32 4.88 14.33 -5.37
C GLU A 32 3.96 13.22 -4.82
N GLY A 33 3.00 12.79 -5.61
CA GLY A 33 2.03 11.76 -5.30
C GLY A 33 0.77 12.24 -4.59
N SER A 34 0.64 13.53 -4.30
CA SER A 34 -0.57 14.14 -3.74
C SER A 34 -1.42 14.77 -4.84
N MET A 35 -2.65 14.29 -5.04
CA MET A 35 -3.58 14.82 -6.05
C MET A 35 -4.76 15.51 -5.36
N GLY A 36 -5.14 16.71 -5.82
CA GLY A 36 -6.22 17.45 -5.20
C GLY A 36 -6.53 18.79 -5.85
N VAL A 37 -6.91 19.76 -5.01
CA VAL A 37 -7.28 21.12 -5.42
C VAL A 37 -6.20 22.12 -4.99
N GLY A 38 -5.93 23.08 -5.87
CA GLY A 38 -4.97 24.13 -5.63
C GLY A 38 -5.40 25.47 -6.22
N PHE A 39 -4.54 26.46 -6.05
CA PHE A 39 -4.63 27.74 -6.76
C PHE A 39 -3.25 28.27 -7.14
N LEU A 40 -3.18 28.94 -8.29
CA LEU A 40 -2.04 29.70 -8.75
C LEU A 40 -2.27 31.17 -8.42
N ILE A 41 -1.24 31.89 -7.96
CA ILE A 41 -1.27 33.35 -7.84
C ILE A 41 -0.82 33.96 -9.17
N SER A 42 -1.70 34.73 -9.80
CA SER A 42 -1.45 35.33 -11.11
C SER A 42 -0.30 36.33 -11.04
N GLY A 43 0.67 36.17 -11.95
CA GLY A 43 1.87 37.02 -12.02
C GLY A 43 3.01 36.62 -11.09
N GLU A 44 2.79 35.75 -10.11
CA GLU A 44 3.82 35.35 -9.14
C GLU A 44 4.45 33.97 -9.43
N GLY A 45 3.88 33.21 -10.38
CA GLY A 45 4.35 31.85 -10.71
C GLY A 45 4.29 30.87 -9.52
N THR A 46 3.63 31.27 -8.43
CA THR A 46 3.52 30.52 -7.18
C THR A 46 2.17 29.85 -7.11
N GLY A 47 2.15 28.61 -6.65
CA GLY A 47 0.98 27.75 -6.59
C GLY A 47 0.95 26.99 -5.28
N TYR A 48 -0.25 26.70 -4.81
CA TYR A 48 -0.48 25.93 -3.60
C TYR A 48 -1.42 24.80 -3.96
N LEU A 49 -1.09 23.57 -3.54
CA LEU A 49 -1.89 22.39 -3.79
C LEU A 49 -2.14 21.69 -2.46
N LYS A 50 -3.36 21.21 -2.26
CA LYS A 50 -3.69 20.30 -1.17
C LYS A 50 -4.51 19.14 -1.71
N GLY A 51 -4.09 17.94 -1.34
CA GLY A 51 -4.78 16.69 -1.62
C GLY A 51 -4.21 15.57 -0.76
N PRO A 52 -4.87 14.41 -0.70
CA PRO A 52 -4.28 13.23 -0.13
C PRO A 52 -3.27 12.58 -1.08
N ILE A 53 -2.35 11.78 -0.52
CA ILE A 53 -1.54 10.84 -1.30
C ILE A 53 -2.42 9.68 -1.81
N PHE A 54 -3.44 9.33 -1.02
CA PHE A 54 -4.44 8.30 -1.28
C PHE A 54 -5.72 8.57 -0.45
N PRO A 55 -6.94 8.40 -1.00
CA PRO A 55 -7.26 8.03 -2.38
C PRO A 55 -7.14 9.22 -3.35
N ARG A 56 -6.69 8.96 -4.57
CA ARG A 56 -6.58 9.98 -5.63
C ARG A 56 -7.86 10.06 -6.45
N LEU A 57 -8.76 10.96 -6.06
CA LEU A 57 -10.11 11.10 -6.64
C LEU A 57 -10.22 12.31 -7.58
N LEU A 58 -10.54 12.06 -8.85
CA LEU A 58 -10.46 13.06 -9.92
C LEU A 58 -11.66 14.00 -9.91
N LEU A 59 -12.87 13.45 -9.82
CA LEU A 59 -14.09 14.27 -9.85
C LEU A 59 -14.28 15.01 -8.52
N LYS A 60 -13.95 14.39 -7.38
CA LYS A 60 -13.86 15.08 -6.07
C LYS A 60 -12.94 16.29 -6.14
N SER A 61 -11.76 16.16 -6.77
CA SER A 61 -10.82 17.27 -6.92
C SER A 61 -11.35 18.37 -7.84
N TRP A 62 -12.03 18.00 -8.94
CA TRP A 62 -12.70 18.97 -9.82
C TRP A 62 -13.84 19.71 -9.11
N ARG A 63 -14.69 19.01 -8.35
CA ARG A 63 -15.77 19.60 -7.54
C ARG A 63 -15.21 20.55 -6.48
N ALA A 64 -14.10 20.17 -5.84
CA ALA A 64 -13.39 21.02 -4.90
C ALA A 64 -12.86 22.31 -5.54
N MET A 65 -12.37 22.24 -6.78
CA MET A 65 -11.99 23.42 -7.56
C MET A 65 -13.20 24.32 -7.82
N LYS A 66 -14.36 23.76 -8.17
CA LYS A 66 -15.60 24.52 -8.33
C LYS A 66 -16.10 25.15 -7.04
N LEU A 67 -15.94 24.49 -5.90
CA LEU A 67 -16.21 25.10 -4.59
C LEU A 67 -15.26 26.27 -4.31
N LEU A 68 -13.97 26.10 -4.60
CA LEU A 68 -12.95 27.14 -4.43
C LEU A 68 -13.23 28.38 -5.29
N GLU A 69 -13.83 28.23 -6.47
CA GLU A 69 -14.28 29.37 -7.30
C GLU A 69 -15.29 30.26 -6.54
N ASN A 70 -16.11 29.68 -5.65
CA ASN A 70 -17.23 30.37 -4.99
C ASN A 70 -16.91 30.98 -3.62
N ILE A 71 -15.75 30.69 -3.02
CA ILE A 71 -15.36 31.27 -1.72
C ILE A 71 -14.56 32.57 -1.89
N TRP A 72 -14.63 33.49 -0.93
CA TRP A 72 -13.90 34.76 -1.03
C TRP A 72 -12.55 34.78 -0.27
N MET A 73 -12.31 33.81 0.62
CA MET A 73 -11.13 33.78 1.48
C MET A 73 -10.43 32.41 1.44
N ILE A 74 -9.11 32.44 1.38
CA ILE A 74 -8.26 31.25 1.41
C ILE A 74 -7.28 31.39 2.58
N GLU A 75 -7.48 30.55 3.58
CA GLU A 75 -6.64 30.47 4.78
C GLU A 75 -6.11 29.04 4.96
N ASN A 76 -5.46 28.81 6.11
CA ASN A 76 -5.02 27.49 6.52
C ASN A 76 -6.21 26.52 6.58
N GLY A 77 -6.12 25.42 5.84
CA GLY A 77 -7.14 24.37 5.81
C GLY A 77 -8.19 24.55 4.71
N THR A 78 -8.36 25.74 4.12
CA THR A 78 -9.42 25.99 3.12
C THR A 78 -9.39 24.99 1.96
N LEU A 79 -8.21 24.73 1.39
CA LEU A 79 -8.10 23.76 0.28
C LEU A 79 -8.47 22.34 0.69
N TYR A 80 -8.12 21.93 1.92
CA TYR A 80 -8.52 20.63 2.45
C TYR A 80 -10.04 20.56 2.64
N HIS A 81 -10.65 21.59 3.23
CA HIS A 81 -12.10 21.62 3.40
C HIS A 81 -12.85 21.64 2.06
N CYS A 82 -12.35 22.37 1.05
CA CYS A 82 -12.90 22.31 -0.31
C CYS A 82 -12.81 20.90 -0.88
N TRP A 83 -11.67 20.22 -0.69
CA TRP A 83 -11.49 18.85 -1.14
C TRP A 83 -12.51 17.92 -0.47
N GLU A 84 -12.65 17.97 0.85
CA GLU A 84 -13.63 17.15 1.57
C GLU A 84 -15.07 17.43 1.14
N ALA A 85 -15.44 18.71 1.03
CA ALA A 85 -16.78 19.14 0.61
C ALA A 85 -17.14 18.71 -0.82
N GLY A 86 -16.17 18.38 -1.67
CA GLY A 86 -16.37 17.80 -2.99
C GLY A 86 -16.91 16.36 -3.00
N SER A 87 -17.04 15.71 -1.83
CA SER A 87 -17.65 14.39 -1.65
C SER A 87 -19.07 14.50 -1.08
N LYS A 88 -19.98 13.59 -1.45
CA LYS A 88 -21.30 13.43 -0.83
C LYS A 88 -21.20 13.10 0.68
N HIS A 89 -20.09 12.49 1.10
CA HIS A 89 -19.83 12.03 2.47
C HIS A 89 -18.87 12.95 3.24
N ALA A 90 -18.83 14.24 2.90
CA ALA A 90 -17.97 15.23 3.56
C ALA A 90 -18.22 15.29 5.07
N ASP A 91 -17.16 15.54 5.84
CA ASP A 91 -17.27 15.72 7.29
C ASP A 91 -17.94 17.05 7.65
N GLU A 92 -18.82 17.03 8.66
CA GLU A 92 -19.62 18.20 9.04
C GLU A 92 -18.76 19.38 9.52
N ARG A 93 -17.55 19.13 10.03
CA ARG A 93 -16.64 20.20 10.45
C ARG A 93 -16.14 20.97 9.23
N SER A 94 -15.65 20.29 8.20
CA SER A 94 -15.21 20.92 6.95
C SER A 94 -16.34 21.69 6.26
N LEU A 95 -17.57 21.14 6.29
CA LEU A 95 -18.75 21.84 5.77
C LEU A 95 -19.04 23.11 6.55
N ASN A 96 -19.02 23.06 7.88
CA ASN A 96 -19.24 24.22 8.73
C ASN A 96 -18.17 25.32 8.55
N ASP A 97 -16.91 24.93 8.44
CA ASP A 97 -15.81 25.88 8.27
C ASP A 97 -15.89 26.59 6.90
N LEU A 98 -16.32 25.90 5.84
CA LEU A 98 -16.57 26.54 4.53
C LEU A 98 -17.84 27.39 4.50
N ALA A 99 -18.92 26.93 5.13
CA ALA A 99 -20.20 27.63 5.12
C ALA A 99 -20.11 29.04 5.71
N ARG A 100 -19.19 29.28 6.66
CA ARG A 100 -18.90 30.61 7.22
C ARG A 100 -18.42 31.63 6.18
N GLN A 101 -17.96 31.17 5.02
CA GLN A 101 -17.53 32.05 3.93
C GLN A 101 -18.67 32.43 2.98
N PHE A 102 -19.87 31.88 3.18
CA PHE A 102 -21.05 32.22 2.41
C PHE A 102 -21.93 33.19 3.19
N ILE A 103 -22.86 33.85 2.49
CA ILE A 103 -23.82 34.78 3.11
C ILE A 103 -24.69 34.04 4.14
N SER A 104 -25.03 32.78 3.86
CA SER A 104 -25.74 31.91 4.79
C SER A 104 -25.37 30.44 4.56
N ARG A 105 -25.72 29.56 5.52
CA ARG A 105 -25.50 28.11 5.39
C ARG A 105 -26.35 27.53 4.26
N GLU A 106 -27.59 27.98 4.12
CA GLU A 106 -28.49 27.55 3.05
C GLU A 106 -27.87 27.84 1.69
N LYS A 107 -27.25 29.02 1.52
CA LYS A 107 -26.61 29.35 0.25
C LYS A 107 -25.40 28.46 -0.05
N PHE A 108 -24.62 28.12 0.97
CA PHE A 108 -23.53 27.16 0.82
C PHE A 108 -24.06 25.77 0.41
N ASP A 109 -25.09 25.27 1.07
CA ASP A 109 -25.65 23.95 0.80
C ASP A 109 -26.26 23.88 -0.62
N GLU A 110 -26.96 24.94 -1.06
CA GLU A 110 -27.42 25.11 -2.45
C GLU A 110 -26.26 25.00 -3.45
N THR A 111 -25.25 25.86 -3.31
CA THR A 111 -24.09 25.88 -4.24
C THR A 111 -23.33 24.56 -4.24
N ARG A 112 -23.15 23.94 -3.07
CA ARG A 112 -22.51 22.62 -2.99
C ARG A 112 -23.33 21.55 -3.70
N ASN A 113 -24.65 21.52 -3.51
CA ASN A 113 -25.51 20.56 -4.17
C ASN A 113 -25.51 20.73 -5.69
N GLU A 114 -25.54 21.97 -6.18
CA GLU A 114 -25.36 22.27 -7.61
C GLU A 114 -24.05 21.70 -8.15
N ILE A 115 -22.94 21.90 -7.42
CA ILE A 115 -21.62 21.39 -7.81
C ILE A 115 -21.56 19.86 -7.76
N LEU A 116 -22.14 19.22 -6.74
CA LEU A 116 -22.16 17.75 -6.63
C LEU A 116 -22.97 17.10 -7.76
N LEU A 117 -24.04 17.76 -8.22
CA LEU A 117 -24.86 17.31 -9.35
C LEU A 117 -24.23 17.65 -10.71
N SER A 118 -23.29 18.59 -10.73
CA SER A 118 -22.51 18.93 -11.92
C SER A 118 -21.38 17.93 -12.17
N ALA A 119 -20.89 17.94 -13.41
CA ALA A 119 -19.79 17.13 -13.88
C ALA A 119 -18.92 17.93 -14.86
N PRO A 120 -17.62 17.60 -14.97
CA PRO A 120 -16.76 18.16 -16.02
C PRO A 120 -17.28 17.80 -17.41
N SER A 121 -16.97 18.64 -18.40
CA SER A 121 -17.19 18.27 -19.81
C SER A 121 -16.34 17.04 -20.18
N ALA A 122 -16.69 16.38 -21.28
CA ALA A 122 -15.91 15.25 -21.79
C ALA A 122 -14.46 15.67 -22.10
N GLU A 123 -14.27 16.84 -22.69
CA GLU A 123 -12.96 17.40 -23.03
C GLU A 123 -12.16 17.77 -21.78
N GLU A 124 -12.82 18.34 -20.76
CA GLU A 124 -12.19 18.62 -19.47
C GLU A 124 -11.72 17.34 -18.80
N LEU A 125 -12.57 16.31 -18.77
CA LEU A 125 -12.27 15.03 -18.15
C LEU A 125 -11.14 14.29 -18.87
N ASP A 126 -11.17 14.24 -20.20
CA ASP A 126 -10.11 13.65 -21.01
C ASP A 126 -8.78 14.39 -20.79
N SER A 127 -8.80 15.72 -20.74
CA SER A 127 -7.62 16.54 -20.45
C SER A 127 -7.03 16.21 -19.08
N MET A 128 -7.88 16.04 -18.07
CA MET A 128 -7.45 15.66 -16.74
C MET A 128 -6.80 14.27 -16.70
N ILE A 129 -7.42 13.27 -17.37
CA ILE A 129 -6.87 11.92 -17.46
C ILE A 129 -5.52 11.91 -18.20
N ILE A 130 -5.41 12.65 -19.31
CA ILE A 130 -4.18 12.75 -20.09
C ILE A 130 -3.06 13.40 -19.28
N ALA A 131 -3.35 14.51 -18.61
CA ALA A 131 -2.38 15.22 -17.77
C ALA A 131 -1.81 14.32 -16.67
N PHE A 132 -2.61 13.40 -16.15
CA PHE A 132 -2.20 12.47 -15.11
C PHE A 132 -1.86 11.07 -15.60
N LYS A 133 -1.76 10.79 -16.91
CA LYS A 133 -1.46 9.45 -17.42
C LYS A 133 -0.11 8.88 -16.94
N GLY A 134 0.82 9.75 -16.51
CA GLY A 134 2.11 9.38 -15.89
C GLY A 134 2.10 9.37 -14.36
N VAL A 135 0.99 9.76 -13.74
CA VAL A 135 0.77 9.76 -12.30
C VAL A 135 -0.24 8.65 -12.00
N ASN A 136 0.06 7.74 -11.09
CA ASN A 136 -0.84 6.62 -10.76
C ASN A 136 -2.23 7.15 -10.28
N ILE A 137 -3.20 7.33 -11.19
CA ILE A 137 -4.58 7.81 -10.94
C ILE A 137 -5.55 6.64 -10.74
N THR A 138 -5.04 5.47 -10.41
CA THR A 138 -5.80 4.22 -10.44
C THR A 138 -6.78 4.02 -9.29
N ASP A 139 -7.00 5.06 -8.50
CA ASP A 139 -7.92 5.01 -7.36
C ASP A 139 -9.25 5.71 -7.67
N CYS A 140 -9.37 6.39 -8.83
CA CYS A 140 -10.60 7.09 -9.23
C CYS A 140 -11.53 6.24 -10.10
N GLY A 141 -11.16 5.01 -10.47
CA GLY A 141 -11.95 4.19 -11.41
C GLY A 141 -13.39 3.94 -10.96
N TRP A 142 -13.60 3.72 -9.66
CA TRP A 142 -14.94 3.52 -9.11
C TRP A 142 -15.80 4.81 -9.17
N GLU A 143 -15.19 5.97 -8.91
CA GLU A 143 -15.87 7.29 -8.97
C GLU A 143 -16.32 7.58 -10.40
N LEU A 144 -15.46 7.30 -11.39
CA LEU A 144 -15.79 7.45 -12.81
C LEU A 144 -16.87 6.45 -13.24
N GLU A 145 -16.81 5.20 -12.79
CA GLU A 145 -17.79 4.18 -13.12
C GLU A 145 -19.19 4.51 -12.59
N GLU A 146 -19.29 4.97 -11.33
CA GLU A 146 -20.56 5.39 -10.71
C GLU A 146 -21.16 6.58 -11.45
N GLU A 147 -20.36 7.62 -11.71
CA GLU A 147 -20.81 8.84 -12.38
C GLU A 147 -21.21 8.60 -13.84
N ALA A 148 -20.55 7.66 -14.53
CA ALA A 148 -20.94 7.23 -15.87
C ALA A 148 -22.24 6.42 -15.86
N LYS A 149 -22.44 5.52 -14.88
CA LYS A 149 -23.69 4.76 -14.69
C LYS A 149 -24.88 5.66 -14.41
N GLU A 150 -24.66 6.72 -13.63
CA GLU A 150 -25.67 7.73 -13.34
C GLU A 150 -25.89 8.72 -14.50
N GLY A 151 -25.14 8.57 -15.61
CA GLY A 151 -25.29 9.39 -16.82
C GLY A 151 -24.79 10.83 -16.67
N ARG A 152 -24.04 11.15 -15.60
CA ARG A 152 -23.52 12.50 -15.35
C ARG A 152 -22.27 12.81 -16.15
N ILE A 153 -21.43 11.81 -16.40
CA ILE A 153 -20.26 11.94 -17.29
C ILE A 153 -20.44 11.11 -18.55
N LYS A 154 -19.79 11.55 -19.64
CA LYS A 154 -19.71 10.79 -20.88
C LYS A 154 -18.62 9.72 -20.77
N LEU A 155 -18.96 8.50 -21.16
CA LEU A 155 -18.01 7.40 -21.24
C LEU A 155 -17.13 7.52 -22.50
N THR A 156 -16.05 8.31 -22.40
CA THR A 156 -15.05 8.44 -23.46
C THR A 156 -14.08 7.25 -23.44
N PRO A 157 -13.30 7.00 -24.51
CA PRO A 157 -12.26 5.99 -24.49
C PRO A 157 -11.22 6.17 -23.37
N ALA A 158 -10.91 7.42 -22.99
CA ALA A 158 -9.98 7.71 -21.90
C ALA A 158 -10.57 7.30 -20.55
N VAL A 159 -11.83 7.66 -20.28
CA VAL A 159 -12.56 7.25 -19.07
C VAL A 159 -12.68 5.73 -18.98
N GLN A 160 -13.10 5.09 -20.08
CA GLN A 160 -13.22 3.63 -20.16
C GLN A 160 -11.88 2.94 -19.86
N SER A 161 -10.78 3.44 -20.42
CA SER A 161 -9.44 2.89 -20.18
C SER A 161 -9.06 2.93 -18.69
N VAL A 162 -9.39 4.01 -17.97
CA VAL A 162 -9.11 4.11 -16.53
C VAL A 162 -9.95 3.10 -15.75
N ILE A 163 -11.25 3.03 -16.03
CA ILE A 163 -12.17 2.08 -15.36
C ILE A 163 -11.66 0.63 -15.55
N GLU A 164 -11.34 0.23 -16.77
CA GLU A 164 -10.84 -1.11 -17.07
C GLU A 164 -9.51 -1.43 -16.38
N GLU A 165 -8.59 -0.47 -16.30
CA GLU A 165 -7.32 -0.66 -15.61
C GLU A 165 -7.52 -0.90 -14.10
N VAL A 166 -8.41 -0.12 -13.48
CA VAL A 166 -8.76 -0.28 -12.07
C VAL A 166 -9.44 -1.62 -11.81
N GLN A 167 -10.39 -2.02 -12.66
CA GLN A 167 -11.07 -3.31 -12.56
C GLN A 167 -10.07 -4.48 -12.69
N LYS A 168 -9.18 -4.46 -13.69
CA LYS A 168 -8.13 -5.48 -13.86
C LYS A 168 -7.23 -5.60 -12.63
N ARG A 169 -6.87 -4.48 -12.00
CA ARG A 169 -6.08 -4.46 -10.76
C ARG A 169 -6.87 -5.02 -9.59
N GLN A 170 -8.14 -4.66 -9.44
CA GLN A 170 -9.00 -5.20 -8.39
C GLN A 170 -9.17 -6.73 -8.55
N GLU A 171 -9.41 -7.22 -9.76
CA GLU A 171 -9.48 -8.64 -10.07
C GLU A 171 -8.16 -9.38 -9.81
N LYS A 172 -7.01 -8.76 -10.14
CA LYS A 172 -5.69 -9.28 -9.78
C LYS A 172 -5.57 -9.39 -8.25
N ASN A 173 -5.85 -8.32 -7.52
CA ASN A 173 -5.76 -8.28 -6.06
C ASN A 173 -6.69 -9.31 -5.40
N ILE A 174 -7.93 -9.48 -5.91
CA ILE A 174 -8.87 -10.50 -5.41
C ILE A 174 -8.29 -11.90 -5.63
N ARG A 175 -7.82 -12.21 -6.85
CA ARG A 175 -7.21 -13.51 -7.15
C ARG A 175 -5.99 -13.79 -6.28
N GLU A 176 -5.11 -12.80 -6.07
CA GLU A 176 -3.94 -12.92 -5.19
C GLU A 176 -4.37 -13.15 -3.74
N GLN A 177 -5.37 -12.43 -3.24
CA GLN A 177 -5.92 -12.63 -1.89
C GLN A 177 -6.53 -14.04 -1.71
N GLU A 178 -7.22 -14.55 -2.73
CA GLU A 178 -7.74 -15.92 -2.73
C GLU A 178 -6.61 -16.95 -2.72
N GLU A 179 -5.57 -16.78 -3.54
CA GLU A 179 -4.39 -17.66 -3.58
C GLU A 179 -3.58 -17.64 -2.27
N ILE A 180 -3.45 -16.47 -1.64
CA ILE A 180 -2.84 -16.31 -0.31
C ILE A 180 -3.60 -17.12 0.75
N LYS A 181 -4.93 -17.09 0.72
CA LYS A 181 -5.79 -17.77 1.70
C LYS A 181 -5.90 -19.28 1.49
N LYS A 182 -5.60 -19.79 0.29
CA LYS A 182 -5.63 -21.23 0.02
C LYS A 182 -4.63 -21.95 0.94
N PRO A 183 -5.07 -22.95 1.73
CA PRO A 183 -4.15 -23.77 2.49
C PRO A 183 -3.26 -24.57 1.54
N LEU A 184 -2.01 -24.80 1.94
CA LEU A 184 -1.09 -25.69 1.23
C LEU A 184 -1.14 -27.07 1.85
N SER A 185 -0.90 -28.09 1.03
CA SER A 185 -0.57 -29.42 1.54
C SER A 185 0.73 -29.37 2.34
N ARG A 186 0.98 -30.38 3.19
CA ARG A 186 2.23 -30.46 3.96
C ARG A 186 3.45 -30.50 3.03
N GLU A 187 3.30 -31.19 1.91
CA GLU A 187 4.34 -31.42 0.91
C GLU A 187 4.76 -30.12 0.22
N GLU A 188 3.81 -29.21 0.03
CA GLU A 188 4.00 -27.90 -0.61
C GLU A 188 4.26 -26.75 0.37
N SER A 189 4.11 -26.99 1.66
CA SER A 189 4.26 -25.99 2.71
C SER A 189 5.73 -25.68 2.98
N LEU A 190 6.08 -24.39 2.90
CA LEU A 190 7.42 -23.88 3.25
C LEU A 190 7.67 -24.06 4.74
N ALA A 191 6.64 -23.84 5.55
CA ALA A 191 6.69 -24.02 6.99
C ALA A 191 7.05 -25.47 7.36
N TRP A 192 6.32 -26.44 6.81
CA TRP A 192 6.60 -27.85 7.06
C TRP A 192 7.94 -28.30 6.49
N PHE A 193 8.35 -27.77 5.34
CA PHE A 193 9.68 -28.03 4.80
C PHE A 193 10.77 -27.57 5.79
N PHE A 194 10.69 -26.36 6.31
CA PHE A 194 11.63 -25.88 7.34
C PHE A 194 11.58 -26.70 8.63
N TYR A 195 10.41 -27.20 9.01
CA TYR A 195 10.24 -28.09 10.17
C TYR A 195 10.93 -29.43 9.97
N ASP A 196 10.68 -30.08 8.85
CA ASP A 196 11.28 -31.39 8.54
C ASP A 196 12.80 -31.28 8.46
N MET A 197 13.30 -30.18 7.88
CA MET A 197 14.73 -29.86 7.80
C MET A 197 15.37 -29.48 9.15
N GLY A 198 14.58 -29.30 10.22
CA GLY A 198 15.08 -28.89 11.54
C GLY A 198 15.54 -27.44 11.61
N ILE A 199 15.23 -26.63 10.60
CA ILE A 199 15.54 -25.19 10.56
C ILE A 199 14.62 -24.42 11.51
N CYS A 200 13.49 -25.02 11.89
CA CYS A 200 12.56 -24.44 12.83
C CYS A 200 13.17 -24.01 14.17
N ASN A 201 14.25 -24.68 14.63
CA ASN A 201 14.93 -24.31 15.86
C ASN A 201 15.53 -22.89 15.82
N PHE A 202 15.76 -22.34 14.62
CA PHE A 202 16.28 -20.98 14.42
C PHE A 202 15.19 -19.94 14.10
N ILE A 203 13.99 -20.38 13.70
CA ILE A 203 12.89 -19.51 13.24
C ILE A 203 11.75 -19.42 14.28
N PHE A 204 11.50 -20.51 15.01
CA PHE A 204 10.40 -20.65 15.98
C PHE A 204 10.88 -20.70 17.43
N GLY A 205 12.21 -20.68 17.64
CA GLY A 205 12.97 -20.42 18.87
C GLY A 205 12.63 -21.18 20.17
N ASP A 206 13.66 -21.82 20.71
CA ASP A 206 13.91 -21.95 22.16
C ASP A 206 14.86 -20.79 22.55
N TRP A 207 14.63 -20.12 23.68
CA TRP A 207 14.92 -18.68 23.89
C TRP A 207 16.40 -18.24 23.97
N LEU A 208 17.37 -19.08 23.62
CA LEU A 208 18.79 -18.86 23.95
C LEU A 208 19.77 -18.65 22.78
N LYS A 209 19.35 -18.73 21.50
CA LYS A 209 20.23 -18.46 20.34
C LYS A 209 19.44 -17.79 19.21
N GLY A 210 20.09 -16.89 18.46
CA GLY A 210 19.50 -15.89 17.55
C GLY A 210 18.33 -16.35 16.67
N VAL A 211 17.43 -15.39 16.37
CA VAL A 211 16.08 -15.65 15.84
C VAL A 211 15.90 -15.02 14.46
N TYR A 212 15.31 -15.77 13.53
CA TYR A 212 14.83 -15.26 12.24
C TYR A 212 13.38 -14.75 12.36
N GLY A 213 13.08 -13.52 11.92
CA GLY A 213 11.72 -12.97 12.01
C GLY A 213 11.55 -11.56 11.45
N TRP A 214 10.30 -11.21 11.15
CA TRP A 214 9.93 -9.97 10.45
C TRP A 214 10.31 -8.71 11.24
N GLU A 215 10.00 -8.71 12.54
CA GLU A 215 10.23 -7.61 13.47
C GLU A 215 10.30 -8.19 14.90
N TYR A 216 11.39 -8.84 15.31
CA TYR A 216 11.64 -9.12 16.75
C TYR A 216 10.88 -10.28 17.42
N GLY A 217 10.48 -11.34 16.71
CA GLY A 217 9.87 -12.50 17.39
C GLY A 217 9.26 -13.53 16.45
N HIS A 218 9.29 -14.77 16.91
CA HIS A 218 8.78 -16.01 16.32
C HIS A 218 7.59 -15.81 15.37
N ILE A 219 7.76 -16.16 14.09
CA ILE A 219 6.61 -16.40 13.19
C ILE A 219 5.98 -17.70 13.67
N GLU A 220 4.66 -17.85 13.75
CA GLU A 220 4.05 -19.16 14.08
C GLU A 220 4.11 -20.09 12.86
N LEU A 221 4.31 -21.40 13.04
CA LEU A 221 4.51 -22.34 11.93
C LEU A 221 3.35 -22.29 10.92
N ASN A 222 2.12 -22.20 11.43
CA ASN A 222 0.88 -22.06 10.67
C ASN A 222 0.73 -20.71 9.94
N THR A 223 1.53 -19.69 10.26
CA THR A 223 1.47 -18.35 9.63
C THR A 223 2.57 -18.12 8.60
N LEU A 224 3.63 -18.93 8.60
CA LEU A 224 4.79 -18.73 7.73
C LEU A 224 4.41 -18.81 6.25
N ASP A 225 3.60 -19.80 5.85
CA ASP A 225 3.18 -19.94 4.44
C ASP A 225 2.35 -18.75 3.99
N TRP A 226 1.37 -18.33 4.80
CA TRP A 226 0.55 -17.15 4.52
C TRP A 226 1.43 -15.92 4.34
N ARG A 227 2.39 -15.72 5.24
CA ARG A 227 3.32 -14.58 5.18
C ARG A 227 4.18 -14.62 3.93
N ALA A 228 4.77 -15.77 3.63
CA ALA A 228 5.63 -15.93 2.47
C ALA A 228 4.86 -15.72 1.16
N LYS A 229 3.59 -16.14 1.10
CA LYS A 229 2.68 -15.80 0.00
C LYS A 229 2.45 -14.28 -0.08
N CYS A 230 2.13 -13.61 1.03
CA CYS A 230 1.96 -12.15 1.03
C CYS A 230 3.20 -11.41 0.50
N ASP A 231 4.40 -11.79 0.96
CA ASP A 231 5.64 -11.18 0.50
C ASP A 231 5.92 -11.47 -0.99
N SER A 232 5.47 -12.63 -1.50
CA SER A 232 5.62 -13.00 -2.91
C SER A 232 4.76 -12.17 -3.87
N PHE A 233 3.63 -11.64 -3.40
CA PHE A 233 2.75 -10.75 -4.18
C PHE A 233 3.00 -9.26 -3.91
N ASN A 234 3.93 -8.92 -3.01
CA ASN A 234 4.27 -7.53 -2.72
C ASN A 234 5.26 -6.99 -3.77
N GLU A 235 4.85 -5.98 -4.53
CA GLU A 235 5.68 -5.36 -5.57
C GLU A 235 6.97 -4.71 -5.00
N ASN A 236 6.97 -4.36 -3.72
CA ASN A 236 8.16 -3.84 -3.03
C ASN A 236 9.12 -4.93 -2.53
N MET A 237 8.76 -6.21 -2.73
CA MET A 237 9.57 -7.38 -2.37
C MET A 237 9.69 -8.34 -3.56
N PRO A 238 10.39 -7.93 -4.64
CA PRO A 238 10.44 -8.72 -5.86
C PRO A 238 11.07 -10.10 -5.67
N GLU A 239 11.94 -10.27 -4.67
CA GLU A 239 12.56 -11.56 -4.31
C GLU A 239 11.66 -12.47 -3.46
N GLY A 240 10.51 -11.97 -2.99
CA GLY A 240 9.58 -12.67 -2.12
C GLY A 240 10.01 -12.67 -0.65
N TYR A 241 9.76 -13.79 0.01
CA TYR A 241 10.06 -14.00 1.42
C TYR A 241 11.54 -14.27 1.65
N PHE A 242 12.13 -13.62 2.65
CA PHE A 242 13.50 -13.91 3.10
C PHE A 242 13.55 -13.86 4.63
N LEU A 243 14.52 -14.57 5.18
CA LEU A 243 14.73 -14.60 6.62
C LEU A 243 15.64 -13.41 7.02
N LYS A 244 15.12 -12.48 7.82
CA LYS A 244 15.87 -11.35 8.40
C LYS A 244 16.47 -11.75 9.75
N TYR A 245 17.67 -11.24 10.06
CA TYR A 245 18.45 -11.57 11.26
C TYR A 245 18.85 -10.33 12.08
N THR A 246 18.97 -10.47 13.42
CA THR A 246 19.77 -9.56 14.29
C THR A 246 20.55 -10.37 15.35
N ALA A 247 21.76 -9.91 15.72
CA ALA A 247 22.60 -10.58 16.73
C ALA A 247 22.17 -10.31 18.19
N ASN A 248 21.41 -9.23 18.43
CA ASN A 248 21.24 -8.65 19.77
C ASN A 248 19.85 -8.88 20.41
N GLY A 249 19.04 -9.79 19.87
CA GLY A 249 17.69 -10.05 20.41
C GLY A 249 16.76 -8.82 20.37
N PRO A 250 15.57 -8.91 21.00
CA PRO A 250 14.50 -7.91 20.87
C PRO A 250 14.68 -6.61 21.69
N GLU A 251 15.66 -6.51 22.60
CA GLU A 251 15.65 -5.43 23.62
C GLU A 251 16.56 -4.21 23.35
N THR A 252 17.35 -4.16 22.27
CA THR A 252 18.43 -3.15 22.15
C THR A 252 18.20 -2.00 21.17
N ILE A 253 17.04 -1.88 20.52
CA ILE A 253 16.80 -0.78 19.55
C ILE A 253 15.60 0.05 20.00
N GLY A 254 15.87 1.25 20.52
CA GLY A 254 14.84 2.22 20.88
C GLY A 254 14.09 2.78 19.66
N PRO A 255 12.90 3.40 19.85
CA PRO A 255 11.98 3.79 18.76
C PRO A 255 12.53 4.83 17.76
N TRP A 256 13.72 5.38 18.00
CA TRP A 256 14.23 6.56 17.30
C TRP A 256 15.34 6.27 16.28
N GLU A 257 15.80 5.03 16.14
CA GLU A 257 16.93 4.68 15.25
C GLU A 257 16.54 4.15 13.85
N ILE A 258 15.26 4.19 13.48
CA ILE A 258 14.79 3.79 12.13
C ILE A 258 15.12 4.85 11.05
N ARG A 259 15.88 5.90 11.38
CA ARG A 259 16.40 6.84 10.37
C ARG A 259 17.75 6.37 9.88
N ARG A 260 17.75 5.87 8.63
CA ARG A 260 18.87 5.78 7.69
C ARG A 260 20.16 6.42 8.23
N ASN A 261 21.08 5.59 8.72
CA ASN A 261 22.52 5.74 8.45
C ASN A 261 23.30 4.50 8.92
N SER A 262 24.31 4.19 8.11
CA SER A 262 25.50 3.36 8.36
C SER A 262 25.72 2.85 9.79
N PHE A 263 25.62 1.52 9.96
CA PHE A 263 26.30 0.80 11.03
C PHE A 263 27.16 -0.33 10.44
N THR A 264 28.36 0.04 10.00
CA THR A 264 29.60 -0.70 10.31
C THR A 264 29.78 -0.63 11.83
N THR A 265 30.18 -1.63 12.61
CA THR A 265 31.06 -2.78 12.39
C THR A 265 30.97 -3.67 13.65
N ASN A 266 31.23 -4.97 13.51
CA ASN A 266 31.16 -6.04 14.53
C ASN A 266 29.76 -6.59 14.83
N ARG A 267 29.05 -6.96 13.77
CA ARG A 267 27.90 -7.86 13.83
C ARG A 267 28.41 -9.28 13.60
N ASP A 268 28.23 -10.18 14.56
CA ASP A 268 28.32 -11.62 14.29
C ASP A 268 27.22 -11.94 13.27
N GLU A 269 27.58 -11.97 11.99
CA GLU A 269 26.69 -12.30 10.87
C GLU A 269 26.13 -13.71 11.10
N ILE A 270 24.89 -13.81 11.56
CA ILE A 270 24.22 -15.10 11.63
C ILE A 270 24.02 -15.54 10.17
N LYS A 271 24.75 -16.59 9.80
CA LYS A 271 24.73 -17.16 8.47
C LYS A 271 23.33 -17.67 8.14
N ASN A 272 22.84 -17.33 6.95
CA ASN A 272 21.62 -17.89 6.37
C ASN A 272 21.56 -19.42 6.59
N PRO A 273 20.36 -19.98 6.83
CA PRO A 273 20.24 -21.40 7.08
C PRO A 273 20.75 -22.15 5.86
N SER A 274 21.63 -23.11 6.14
CA SER A 274 22.31 -23.88 5.13
C SER A 274 22.07 -25.36 5.37
N PHE A 275 21.95 -26.13 4.30
CA PHE A 275 21.69 -27.56 4.35
C PHE A 275 22.61 -28.30 3.39
N THR A 276 23.16 -29.42 3.85
CA THR A 276 24.13 -30.21 3.09
C THR A 276 23.45 -31.47 2.57
N ALA A 277 23.47 -31.66 1.25
CA ALA A 277 22.96 -32.88 0.61
C ALA A 277 23.86 -34.09 0.89
N ALA A 278 23.35 -35.29 0.63
CA ALA A 278 24.09 -36.54 0.79
C ALA A 278 25.37 -36.61 -0.06
N ASN A 279 25.44 -35.82 -1.14
CA ASN A 279 26.63 -35.69 -1.99
C ASN A 279 27.67 -34.68 -1.46
N GLY A 280 27.45 -34.08 -0.29
CA GLY A 280 28.37 -33.14 0.35
C GLY A 280 28.20 -31.67 -0.08
N ILE A 281 27.30 -31.35 -1.01
CA ILE A 281 27.06 -29.97 -1.45
C ILE A 281 26.22 -29.22 -0.41
N THR A 282 26.69 -28.05 0.01
CA THR A 282 25.94 -27.14 0.90
C THR A 282 25.16 -26.11 0.09
N TYR A 283 23.87 -26.00 0.41
CA TYR A 283 22.92 -25.05 -0.15
C TYR A 283 22.51 -24.07 0.93
N THR A 284 22.69 -22.78 0.67
CA THR A 284 22.34 -21.71 1.59
C THR A 284 21.01 -21.10 1.15
N PHE A 285 20.00 -21.06 2.01
CA PHE A 285 18.73 -20.39 1.71
C PHE A 285 18.95 -18.89 1.49
N LEU A 286 18.35 -18.32 0.44
CA LEU A 286 18.37 -16.88 0.19
C LEU A 286 16.96 -16.29 0.32
N SER A 287 16.00 -16.83 -0.44
CA SER A 287 14.61 -16.39 -0.42
C SER A 287 13.65 -17.49 -0.89
N ALA A 288 12.36 -17.28 -0.67
CA ALA A 288 11.28 -18.11 -1.17
C ALA A 288 10.22 -17.24 -1.85
N LYS A 289 9.80 -17.63 -3.05
CA LYS A 289 8.77 -16.95 -3.82
C LYS A 289 7.66 -17.92 -4.21
N TYR A 290 6.43 -17.57 -3.88
CA TYR A 290 5.23 -18.30 -4.28
C TYR A 290 4.78 -17.83 -5.67
N ARG A 291 4.76 -18.75 -6.63
CA ARG A 291 4.23 -18.53 -7.99
C ARG A 291 3.70 -19.85 -8.54
N ASP A 292 2.74 -19.80 -9.45
CA ASP A 292 2.17 -21.00 -10.09
C ASP A 292 1.73 -22.08 -9.08
N ARG A 293 1.18 -21.62 -7.95
CA ARG A 293 0.72 -22.43 -6.82
C ARG A 293 1.80 -23.21 -6.05
N GLN A 294 3.07 -22.85 -6.21
CA GLN A 294 4.19 -23.52 -5.54
C GLN A 294 5.21 -22.52 -5.00
N PHE A 295 5.94 -22.92 -3.96
CA PHE A 295 7.11 -22.17 -3.49
C PHE A 295 8.35 -22.57 -4.28
N PHE A 296 9.02 -21.56 -4.81
CA PHE A 296 10.35 -21.61 -5.38
C PHE A 296 11.34 -21.03 -4.39
N ILE A 297 12.30 -21.84 -3.99
CA ILE A 297 13.32 -21.51 -3.01
C ILE A 297 14.62 -21.22 -3.77
N ARG A 298 15.09 -19.98 -3.64
CA ARG A 298 16.40 -19.58 -4.15
C ARG A 298 17.46 -19.94 -3.12
N THR A 299 18.48 -20.64 -3.58
CA THR A 299 19.59 -21.13 -2.77
C THR A 299 20.93 -20.71 -3.40
N ARG A 300 21.96 -20.55 -2.57
CA ARG A 300 23.34 -20.40 -3.03
C ARG A 300 24.11 -21.69 -2.77
N LEU A 301 24.69 -22.25 -3.82
CA LEU A 301 25.60 -23.38 -3.72
C LEU A 301 26.98 -22.86 -3.35
N GLY A 302 27.66 -23.54 -2.42
CA GLY A 302 29.05 -23.20 -2.12
C GLY A 302 29.72 -24.14 -1.14
N ASP A 303 30.93 -24.54 -1.50
CA ASP A 303 32.03 -24.77 -0.55
C ASP A 303 32.74 -23.41 -0.39
N PRO A 304 33.15 -22.94 0.81
CA PRO A 304 33.88 -21.68 1.00
C PRO A 304 35.12 -21.42 0.11
N LYS A 305 35.49 -22.37 -0.77
CA LYS A 305 36.67 -22.33 -1.66
C LYS A 305 36.37 -22.28 -3.15
N THR A 306 35.11 -22.35 -3.60
CA THR A 306 34.74 -22.39 -5.03
C THR A 306 33.69 -21.33 -5.41
N SER A 307 33.57 -21.04 -6.71
CA SER A 307 32.61 -20.09 -7.27
C SER A 307 31.18 -20.45 -6.87
N SER A 308 30.49 -19.56 -6.16
CA SER A 308 29.10 -19.76 -5.77
C SER A 308 28.15 -19.47 -6.92
N CYS A 309 27.20 -20.36 -7.20
CA CYS A 309 26.06 -20.12 -8.09
C CYS A 309 24.76 -20.05 -7.26
N ASP A 310 23.85 -19.16 -7.67
CA ASP A 310 22.50 -19.13 -7.12
C ASP A 310 21.59 -19.99 -8.01
N GLU A 311 20.86 -20.93 -7.41
CA GLU A 311 19.92 -21.81 -8.09
C GLU A 311 18.55 -21.79 -7.41
N GLU A 312 17.50 -22.07 -8.16
CA GLU A 312 16.12 -22.03 -7.69
C GLU A 312 15.47 -23.41 -7.82
N PHE A 313 14.81 -23.85 -6.76
CA PHE A 313 14.20 -25.18 -6.67
C PHE A 313 12.80 -25.11 -6.07
N THR A 314 11.91 -26.02 -6.46
CA THR A 314 10.66 -26.21 -5.74
C THR A 314 10.89 -26.96 -4.42
N ILE A 315 9.96 -26.84 -3.47
CA ILE A 315 10.01 -27.63 -2.23
C ILE A 315 10.07 -29.13 -2.53
N PHE A 316 9.33 -29.61 -3.53
CA PHE A 316 9.35 -31.02 -3.93
C PHE A 316 10.75 -31.47 -4.37
N GLN A 317 11.42 -30.68 -5.23
CA GLN A 317 12.78 -30.98 -5.68
C GLN A 317 13.76 -31.04 -4.50
N LEU A 318 13.70 -30.07 -3.59
CA LEU A 318 14.56 -30.05 -2.41
C LEU A 318 14.28 -31.24 -1.48
N ARG A 319 13.02 -31.61 -1.28
CA ARG A 319 12.66 -32.80 -0.49
C ARG A 319 13.28 -34.08 -1.05
N VAL A 320 13.24 -34.25 -2.38
CA VAL A 320 13.88 -35.38 -3.08
C VAL A 320 15.41 -35.31 -2.93
N MET A 321 16.01 -34.14 -3.15
CA MET A 321 17.47 -33.94 -3.07
C MET A 321 18.05 -34.23 -1.69
N PHE A 322 17.39 -33.76 -0.62
CA PHE A 322 17.85 -33.95 0.76
C PHE A 322 17.32 -35.23 1.42
N ARG A 323 16.54 -36.04 0.70
CA ARG A 323 15.88 -37.24 1.25
C ARG A 323 15.15 -36.92 2.56
N VAL A 324 14.40 -35.82 2.55
CA VAL A 324 13.76 -35.27 3.75
C VAL A 324 12.71 -36.26 4.27
N VAL A 325 12.92 -36.76 5.49
CA VAL A 325 11.96 -37.63 6.18
C VAL A 325 10.97 -36.74 6.93
N PRO A 326 9.65 -36.85 6.68
CA PRO A 326 8.65 -36.10 7.41
C PRO A 326 8.75 -36.36 8.93
N ARG A 327 8.87 -35.31 9.73
CA ARG A 327 8.81 -35.43 11.20
C ARG A 327 7.36 -35.60 11.65
N GLU A 328 7.15 -36.38 12.73
CA GLU A 328 5.86 -36.39 13.44
C GLU A 328 5.47 -34.96 13.81
N GLY A 329 4.16 -34.67 13.81
CA GLY A 329 3.62 -33.32 13.96
C GLY A 329 4.23 -32.57 15.15
N PRO A 330 4.31 -31.22 15.10
CA PRO A 330 4.86 -30.46 16.21
C PRO A 330 4.09 -30.82 17.48
N PRO A 331 4.77 -30.95 18.63
CA PRO A 331 4.09 -31.24 19.90
C PRO A 331 2.96 -30.23 20.08
N GLU A 332 1.75 -30.72 20.34
CA GLU A 332 0.59 -29.86 20.56
C GLU A 332 0.92 -28.85 21.67
N GLN A 333 1.08 -27.57 21.30
CA GLN A 333 1.11 -26.48 22.27
C GLN A 333 -0.32 -26.26 22.81
N LYS A 334 -0.79 -27.21 23.62
CA LYS A 334 -2.10 -27.16 24.27
C LYS A 334 -2.10 -26.05 25.32
N GLU A 335 -3.19 -25.26 25.29
CA GLU A 335 -3.76 -24.41 26.36
C GLU A 335 -3.41 -22.92 26.52
N LYS A 336 -2.45 -22.30 25.80
CA LYS A 336 -2.29 -20.81 25.88
C LYS A 336 -2.59 -20.04 24.59
N MET A 337 -2.78 -20.72 23.45
CA MET A 337 -2.85 -20.09 22.13
C MET A 337 -4.26 -19.72 21.63
N GLN A 338 -5.30 -20.48 21.97
CA GLN A 338 -6.66 -20.22 21.47
C GLN A 338 -7.17 -18.83 21.86
N THR A 339 -6.94 -18.41 23.10
CA THR A 339 -7.40 -17.11 23.62
C THR A 339 -6.64 -15.92 23.03
N LYS A 340 -5.43 -16.13 22.50
CA LYS A 340 -4.59 -15.07 21.92
C LYS A 340 -4.87 -14.90 20.42
N VAL A 341 -5.04 -16.01 19.70
CA VAL A 341 -5.37 -16.01 18.26
C VAL A 341 -6.78 -15.44 18.00
N GLU A 342 -7.76 -15.71 18.87
CA GLU A 342 -9.08 -15.09 18.75
C GLU A 342 -9.02 -13.57 18.98
N LYS A 343 -8.29 -13.11 20.00
CA LYS A 343 -8.09 -11.68 20.28
C LYS A 343 -7.34 -10.95 19.17
N GLU A 344 -6.36 -11.58 18.53
CA GLU A 344 -5.63 -10.97 17.40
C GLU A 344 -6.45 -10.98 16.10
N LYS A 345 -7.22 -12.04 15.83
CA LYS A 345 -8.20 -12.05 14.72
C LYS A 345 -9.26 -10.96 14.90
N GLU A 346 -9.71 -10.73 16.12
CA GLU A 346 -10.66 -9.68 16.46
C GLU A 346 -10.05 -8.28 16.29
N ARG A 347 -8.82 -8.05 16.77
CA ARG A 347 -8.08 -6.80 16.53
C ARG A 347 -7.79 -6.54 15.05
N PHE A 348 -7.50 -7.57 14.27
CA PHE A 348 -7.30 -7.45 12.83
C PHE A 348 -8.60 -7.14 12.10
N ARG A 349 -9.71 -7.82 12.45
CA ARG A 349 -11.06 -7.47 11.94
C ARG A 349 -11.44 -6.03 12.26
N ASP A 350 -11.11 -5.55 13.46
CA ASP A 350 -11.35 -4.16 13.85
C ASP A 350 -10.49 -3.16 13.07
N LYS A 351 -9.21 -3.49 12.81
CA LYS A 351 -8.34 -2.67 11.94
C LYS A 351 -8.85 -2.62 10.50
N VAL A 352 -9.30 -3.76 9.97
CA VAL A 352 -9.87 -3.86 8.62
C VAL A 352 -11.21 -3.14 8.53
N ARG A 353 -12.08 -3.25 9.55
CA ARG A 353 -13.34 -2.49 9.62
C ARG A 353 -13.11 -0.98 9.66
N ARG A 354 -12.12 -0.51 10.43
CA ARG A 354 -11.75 0.93 10.42
C ARG A 354 -11.18 1.39 9.08
N PHE A 355 -10.54 0.50 8.33
CA PHE A 355 -10.05 0.79 6.98
C PHE A 355 -11.17 0.83 5.94
N ILE A 356 -12.19 -0.02 6.08
CA ILE A 356 -13.32 -0.10 5.14
C ILE A 356 -14.40 0.96 5.46
N CYS A 357 -14.56 1.37 6.72
CA CYS A 357 -15.54 2.37 7.14
C CYS A 357 -14.99 3.81 7.17
N ALA A 358 -13.74 4.04 6.77
CA ALA A 358 -13.13 5.36 6.61
C ALA A 358 -12.90 5.75 5.14
N GLY A 359 -13.50 5.00 4.20
CA GLY A 359 -13.56 5.32 2.77
C GLY A 359 -14.85 6.04 2.42
#